data_AF-A0A9P1MWL9-F1
#
_entry.id   AF-A0A9P1MWL9-F1
#
_cell.length_a   1.000
_cell.length_b   1.000
_cell.length_c   1.000
_cell.angle_alpha   90.00
_cell.angle_beta   90.00
_cell.angle_gamma   90.00
#
_symmetry.space_group_name_H-M   'P 1'
#
loop_
_entity.id
_entity.type
_entity.pdbx_description
1 polymer ?
#
loop_
_entity_poly.entity_id
_entity_poly.type
_entity_poly.pdbx_seq_one_letter_code
_entity_poly.pdbx_strand_id
1 'polypeptide(L)'
;MMSVSQKNIFFAILIINCAGSNVHKVLFEFILGDYNHISFPPGGTNNSILIEFKLKIDQIVDVHEKNQVLTIKGMMIHKWFDKRLSWDPSEHGGVKSMHLPGEMIWLPDIILYNNAHGSPWVAQTTQVDVTFEGEVLWSPPVVYNSFCGINIEWYPYDTQTCELKFGSWTYGGSQLNLIHLTDDLLKEEKDENNQTVWRVERGVDISNYQESVEWDLLSYEGIRHKKWYPCCDYPSIDLTYYLKIRRKKLFYTVNLVIPCVLIALLTLWVFYLPCESHQKIQLCISILVSLTIYFLIMIDIIPPTSIVTPLILKYLSFTMIMVTISVTFTVLVQRIHYRTSYQPMSPFIKYVFINRLGKILLISRRTEKAQYHRTAQHLKQFNAMSAMNILERQFQKKIFEIEASIQNQIHQNEFFKFPIIKIRKPSMKLVKNRVRRLLSSDLTDDKKPQQPDENKPEIITEYDSVREKLRKAERNIHFIARTLTVQRKRQEDEADWKFVSLIIDRILLILFSLTTITGTLYIFISSPDVRNAIKHLLTTDTKFVQLDTLL
;
A
#
# COMPACT_ATOMS: atom_id res chain seq x y z
N MET A 1 -83.91 -8.92 33.25
CA MET A 1 -84.84 -8.22 32.34
C MET A 1 -84.30 -6.83 32.04
N MET A 2 -83.53 -6.67 30.96
CA MET A 2 -83.19 -5.32 30.46
C MET A 2 -84.37 -4.76 29.68
N SER A 3 -84.73 -3.50 29.92
CA SER A 3 -85.94 -2.87 29.37
C SER A 3 -85.86 -2.74 27.85
N VAL A 4 -87.03 -2.81 27.20
CA VAL A 4 -87.22 -2.66 25.74
C VAL A 4 -86.60 -1.36 25.19
N SER A 5 -86.45 -0.33 26.03
CA SER A 5 -85.81 0.93 25.67
C SER A 5 -84.29 0.83 25.47
N GLN A 6 -83.57 0.03 26.28
CA GLN A 6 -82.13 -0.16 26.12
C GLN A 6 -81.77 -1.00 24.88
N LYS A 7 -82.62 -1.96 24.49
CA LYS A 7 -82.45 -2.72 23.25
C LYS A 7 -82.65 -1.86 22.01
N ASN A 8 -83.62 -0.94 22.01
CA ASN A 8 -83.87 -0.05 20.86
C ASN A 8 -82.76 0.99 20.67
N ILE A 9 -82.15 1.48 21.76
CA ILE A 9 -80.99 2.40 21.69
C ILE A 9 -79.75 1.66 21.16
N PHE A 10 -79.50 0.43 21.62
CA PHE A 10 -78.40 -0.38 21.11
C PHE A 10 -78.59 -0.75 19.63
N PHE A 11 -79.82 -1.03 19.20
CA PHE A 11 -80.15 -1.35 17.80
C PHE A 11 -80.07 -0.12 16.89
N ALA A 12 -80.47 1.07 17.38
CA ALA A 12 -80.29 2.33 16.65
C ALA A 12 -78.81 2.71 16.52
N ILE A 13 -78.00 2.51 17.55
CA ILE A 13 -76.54 2.73 17.50
C ILE A 13 -75.86 1.71 16.56
N LEU A 14 -76.36 0.46 16.49
CA LEU A 14 -75.86 -0.55 15.56
C LEU A 14 -76.20 -0.23 14.09
N ILE A 15 -77.40 0.32 13.82
CA ILE A 15 -77.82 0.74 12.47
C ILE A 15 -77.06 1.99 12.02
N ILE A 16 -76.81 2.95 12.92
CA ILE A 16 -76.03 4.16 12.63
C ILE A 16 -74.56 3.79 12.32
N ASN A 17 -73.98 2.80 13.00
CA ASN A 17 -72.63 2.32 12.71
C ASN A 17 -72.51 1.49 11.41
N CYS A 18 -73.62 0.98 10.86
CA CYS A 18 -73.59 0.19 9.62
C CYS A 18 -73.67 1.05 8.34
N ALA A 19 -74.14 2.30 8.44
CA ALA A 19 -74.26 3.21 7.30
C ALA A 19 -72.90 3.71 6.78
N GLY A 20 -71.90 3.90 7.66
CA GLY A 20 -70.58 4.40 7.27
C GLY A 20 -69.76 3.42 6.42
N SER A 21 -69.93 2.11 6.60
CA SER A 21 -69.16 1.09 5.86
C SER A 21 -69.63 0.90 4.41
N ASN A 22 -70.87 1.27 4.08
CA ASN A 22 -71.40 1.13 2.72
C ASN A 22 -71.03 2.29 1.80
N VAL A 23 -70.76 3.49 2.34
CA VAL A 23 -70.46 4.68 1.52
C VAL A 23 -69.20 4.49 0.69
N HIS A 24 -68.11 4.01 1.30
CA HIS A 24 -66.85 3.75 0.58
C HIS A 24 -66.98 2.66 -0.47
N LYS A 25 -67.80 1.63 -0.22
CA LYS A 25 -68.06 0.55 -1.19
C LYS A 25 -68.86 1.05 -2.39
N VAL A 26 -69.91 1.83 -2.16
CA VAL A 26 -70.71 2.43 -3.25
C VAL A 26 -69.85 3.39 -4.08
N LEU A 27 -69.01 4.21 -3.43
CA LEU A 27 -68.07 5.08 -4.13
C LEU A 27 -67.05 4.28 -4.95
N PHE A 28 -66.52 3.19 -4.41
CA PHE A 28 -65.61 2.29 -5.13
C PHE A 28 -66.24 1.76 -6.43
N GLU A 29 -67.45 1.20 -6.33
CA GLU A 29 -68.18 0.63 -7.46
C GLU A 29 -68.57 1.70 -8.49
N PHE A 30 -68.90 2.92 -8.03
CA PHE A 30 -69.18 4.06 -8.89
C PHE A 30 -67.95 4.51 -9.69
N ILE A 31 -66.80 4.67 -9.03
CA ILE A 31 -65.56 5.15 -9.69
C ILE A 31 -65.02 4.11 -10.66
N LEU A 32 -64.98 2.83 -10.28
CA LEU A 32 -64.32 1.78 -11.07
C LEU A 32 -65.25 1.02 -12.02
N GLY A 33 -66.58 1.21 -11.95
CA GLY A 33 -67.55 0.48 -12.77
C GLY A 33 -67.31 0.62 -14.28
N ASP A 34 -67.05 1.85 -14.74
CA ASP A 34 -66.80 2.17 -16.16
C ASP A 34 -65.33 2.55 -16.44
N TYR A 35 -64.43 2.38 -15.45
CA TYR A 35 -63.05 2.82 -15.59
C TYR A 35 -62.21 1.82 -16.38
N ASN A 36 -61.67 2.26 -17.52
CA ASN A 36 -60.72 1.47 -18.29
C ASN A 36 -59.27 1.85 -17.96
N HIS A 37 -58.60 1.01 -17.16
CA HIS A 37 -57.21 1.22 -16.72
C HIS A 37 -56.15 1.17 -17.82
N ILE A 38 -56.45 0.58 -18.97
CA ILE A 38 -55.52 0.52 -20.12
C ILE A 38 -55.55 1.84 -20.90
N SER A 39 -56.68 2.54 -20.86
CA SER A 39 -56.86 3.77 -21.61
C SER A 39 -56.10 4.93 -20.97
N PHE A 40 -55.25 5.57 -21.78
CA PHE A 40 -54.52 6.77 -21.37
C PHE A 40 -55.51 7.84 -20.89
N PRO A 41 -55.32 8.41 -19.69
CA PRO A 41 -56.23 9.42 -19.16
C PRO A 41 -56.33 10.60 -20.12
N PRO A 42 -57.54 11.13 -20.36
CA PRO A 42 -57.69 12.30 -21.20
C PRO A 42 -56.95 13.47 -20.55
N GLY A 43 -55.82 13.86 -21.14
CA GLY A 43 -55.11 15.08 -20.78
C GLY A 43 -56.00 16.31 -20.97
N GLY A 44 -55.60 17.43 -20.38
CA GLY A 44 -56.33 18.70 -20.50
C GLY A 44 -56.32 19.27 -21.93
N THR A 45 -56.12 20.59 -22.07
CA THR A 45 -56.29 21.36 -23.31
C THR A 45 -55.45 20.90 -24.52
N ASN A 46 -54.47 20.00 -24.35
CA ASN A 46 -53.59 19.51 -25.42
C ASN A 46 -53.51 17.96 -25.51
N ASN A 47 -54.41 17.21 -24.88
CA ASN A 47 -54.33 15.74 -24.76
C ASN A 47 -53.01 15.22 -24.13
N SER A 48 -52.25 16.07 -23.44
CA SER A 48 -51.08 15.68 -22.69
C SER A 48 -51.38 15.61 -21.19
N ILE A 49 -50.76 14.65 -20.50
CA ILE A 49 -50.81 14.55 -19.05
C ILE A 49 -49.55 15.17 -18.44
N LEU A 50 -49.74 15.94 -17.38
CA LEU A 50 -48.67 16.43 -16.54
C LEU A 50 -48.46 15.45 -15.39
N ILE A 51 -47.23 14.96 -15.23
CA ILE A 51 -46.86 14.11 -14.10
C ILE A 51 -45.76 14.82 -13.32
N GLU A 52 -46.05 15.06 -12.05
CA GLU A 52 -45.09 15.53 -11.07
C GLU A 52 -44.38 14.33 -10.46
N PHE A 53 -43.06 14.34 -10.52
CA PHE A 53 -42.23 13.23 -10.07
C PHE A 53 -41.15 13.71 -9.11
N LYS A 54 -40.97 12.96 -8.02
CA LYS A 54 -39.89 13.16 -7.06
C LYS A 54 -39.36 11.82 -6.60
N LEU A 55 -38.05 11.68 -6.56
CA LEU A 55 -37.40 10.52 -5.95
C LEU A 55 -37.20 10.81 -4.46
N LYS A 56 -37.58 9.86 -3.61
CA LYS A 56 -37.21 9.86 -2.19
C LYS A 56 -36.21 8.74 -1.95
N ILE A 57 -35.08 9.06 -1.31
CA ILE A 57 -34.06 8.06 -0.97
C ILE A 57 -34.10 7.81 0.52
N ASP A 58 -34.33 6.55 0.90
CA ASP A 58 -34.28 6.12 2.30
C ASP A 58 -32.85 5.69 2.67
N GLN A 59 -32.16 4.99 1.77
CA GLN A 59 -30.81 4.47 2.02
C GLN A 59 -30.03 4.24 0.72
N ILE A 60 -28.74 4.57 0.72
CA ILE A 60 -27.79 4.03 -0.26
C ILE A 60 -27.30 2.70 0.29
N VAL A 61 -27.74 1.60 -0.33
CA VAL A 61 -27.49 0.25 0.18
C VAL A 61 -26.03 -0.11 -0.04
N ASP A 62 -25.56 0.00 -1.28
CA ASP A 62 -24.19 -0.33 -1.64
C ASP A 62 -23.77 0.30 -2.98
N VAL A 63 -22.47 0.43 -3.19
CA VAL A 63 -21.85 0.85 -4.45
C VAL A 63 -20.83 -0.21 -4.84
N HIS A 64 -21.23 -1.11 -5.74
CA HIS A 64 -20.38 -2.19 -6.21
C HIS A 64 -19.37 -1.66 -7.23
N GLU A 65 -18.13 -1.40 -6.82
CA GLU A 65 -17.14 -0.77 -7.70
C GLU A 65 -16.68 -1.70 -8.81
N LYS A 66 -16.53 -3.00 -8.51
CA LYS A 66 -16.15 -4.03 -9.49
C LYS A 66 -17.18 -4.15 -10.62
N ASN A 67 -18.45 -4.08 -10.27
CA ASN A 67 -19.56 -4.24 -11.21
C ASN A 67 -20.05 -2.89 -11.78
N GLN A 68 -19.57 -1.76 -11.24
CA GLN A 68 -19.99 -0.40 -11.59
C GLN A 68 -21.49 -0.17 -11.40
N VAL A 69 -22.02 -0.63 -10.26
CA VAL A 69 -23.46 -0.56 -9.94
C VAL A 69 -23.70 0.16 -8.61
N LEU A 70 -24.58 1.15 -8.63
CA LEU A 70 -25.12 1.80 -7.44
C LEU A 70 -26.47 1.16 -7.09
N THR A 71 -26.64 0.72 -5.84
CA THR A 71 -27.92 0.22 -5.34
C THR A 71 -28.52 1.19 -4.34
N ILE A 72 -29.71 1.69 -4.66
CA ILE A 72 -30.48 2.58 -3.79
C ILE A 72 -31.79 1.92 -3.37
N LYS A 73 -32.24 2.26 -2.17
CA LYS A 73 -33.57 1.96 -1.67
C LYS A 73 -34.30 3.26 -1.38
N GLY A 74 -35.55 3.35 -1.81
CA GLY A 74 -36.35 4.54 -1.61
C GLY A 74 -37.77 4.39 -2.11
N MET A 75 -38.41 5.51 -2.40
CA MET A 75 -39.77 5.60 -2.92
C MET A 75 -39.80 6.52 -4.14
N MET A 76 -40.62 6.17 -5.12
CA MET A 76 -40.92 7.04 -6.25
C MET A 76 -42.24 7.74 -6.00
N ILE A 77 -42.26 9.06 -5.92
CA ILE A 77 -43.48 9.82 -5.69
C ILE A 77 -43.97 10.33 -7.04
N HIS A 78 -45.16 9.89 -7.43
CA HIS A 78 -45.86 10.31 -8.64
C HIS A 78 -47.13 11.04 -8.25
N LYS A 79 -47.36 12.20 -8.86
CA LYS A 79 -48.57 12.96 -8.70
C LYS A 79 -49.10 13.37 -10.07
N TRP A 80 -50.34 13.02 -10.36
CA TRP A 80 -51.01 13.39 -11.61
C TRP A 80 -52.50 13.60 -11.38
N PHE A 81 -53.17 14.09 -12.41
CA PHE A 81 -54.60 14.35 -12.36
C PHE A 81 -55.35 13.46 -13.35
N ASP A 82 -56.36 12.72 -12.88
CA ASP A 82 -57.29 11.95 -13.71
C ASP A 82 -58.72 12.39 -13.41
N LYS A 83 -59.31 13.12 -14.36
CA LYS A 83 -60.68 13.63 -14.25
C LYS A 83 -61.72 12.50 -14.06
N ARG A 84 -61.45 11.29 -14.55
CA ARG A 84 -62.36 10.15 -14.44
C ARG A 84 -62.48 9.62 -13.02
N LEU A 85 -61.52 9.95 -12.15
CA LEU A 85 -61.49 9.57 -10.75
C LEU A 85 -61.99 10.69 -9.82
N SER A 86 -62.70 11.69 -10.34
CA SER A 86 -63.28 12.79 -9.55
C SER A 86 -64.71 12.47 -9.11
N TRP A 87 -65.11 12.94 -7.92
CA TRP A 87 -66.46 12.79 -7.38
C TRP A 87 -66.85 13.99 -6.51
N ASP A 88 -68.15 14.18 -6.26
CA ASP A 88 -68.63 15.20 -5.31
C ASP A 88 -68.68 14.59 -3.88
N PRO A 89 -67.93 15.12 -2.90
CA PRO A 89 -68.01 14.68 -1.51
C PRO A 89 -69.43 14.78 -0.93
N SER A 90 -70.24 15.72 -1.42
CA SER A 90 -71.60 15.99 -0.92
C SER A 90 -72.55 14.81 -1.17
N GLU A 91 -72.38 14.11 -2.29
CA GLU A 91 -73.22 12.96 -2.67
C GLU A 91 -72.74 11.65 -2.03
N HIS A 92 -71.46 11.57 -1.67
CA HIS A 92 -70.80 10.36 -1.17
C HIS A 92 -70.36 10.48 0.29
N GLY A 93 -71.25 11.00 1.16
CA GLY A 93 -71.06 10.97 2.61
C GLY A 93 -69.86 11.77 3.15
N GLY A 94 -69.42 12.79 2.42
CA GLY A 94 -68.34 13.69 2.80
C GLY A 94 -66.92 13.12 2.60
N VAL A 95 -66.77 12.02 1.85
CA VAL A 95 -65.48 11.39 1.60
C VAL A 95 -64.62 12.28 0.70
N LYS A 96 -63.46 12.73 1.22
CA LYS A 96 -62.52 13.61 0.49
C LYS A 96 -61.37 12.86 -0.17
N SER A 97 -61.03 11.67 0.34
CA SER A 97 -59.93 10.87 -0.18
C SER A 97 -60.24 9.38 -0.05
N MET A 98 -59.67 8.60 -0.95
CA MET A 98 -59.88 7.17 -1.03
C MET A 98 -58.62 6.44 -1.51
N HIS A 99 -58.36 5.27 -0.94
CA HIS A 99 -57.25 4.41 -1.35
C HIS A 99 -57.75 3.38 -2.36
N LEU A 100 -57.14 3.34 -3.55
CA LEU A 100 -57.46 2.37 -4.60
C LEU A 100 -56.26 1.46 -4.88
N PRO A 101 -56.47 0.17 -5.19
CA PRO A 101 -55.39 -0.69 -5.67
C PRO A 101 -54.82 -0.16 -6.99
N GLY A 102 -53.50 0.01 -7.08
CA GLY A 102 -52.86 0.54 -8.30
C GLY A 102 -53.10 -0.30 -9.56
N GLU A 103 -53.37 -1.60 -9.42
CA GLU A 103 -53.66 -2.51 -10.53
C GLU A 103 -55.00 -2.22 -11.25
N MET A 104 -55.91 -1.51 -10.58
CA MET A 104 -57.26 -1.22 -11.12
C MET A 104 -57.35 0.15 -11.79
N ILE A 105 -56.30 0.97 -11.69
CA ILE A 105 -56.26 2.31 -12.28
C ILE A 105 -55.12 2.43 -13.30
N TRP A 106 -55.17 3.43 -14.17
CA TRP A 106 -54.05 3.73 -15.05
C TRP A 106 -52.87 4.25 -14.23
N LEU A 107 -51.68 3.70 -14.45
CA LEU A 107 -50.43 4.13 -13.82
C LEU A 107 -49.43 4.58 -14.90
N PRO A 108 -48.64 5.63 -14.63
CA PRO A 108 -47.61 6.05 -15.56
C PRO A 108 -46.43 5.08 -15.59
N ASP A 109 -45.87 4.85 -16.77
CA ASP A 109 -44.80 3.89 -17.04
C ASP A 109 -43.40 4.52 -16.86
N ILE A 110 -43.16 5.17 -15.72
CA ILE A 110 -41.86 5.77 -15.40
C ILE A 110 -40.89 4.66 -14.98
N ILE A 111 -39.82 4.50 -15.75
CA ILE A 111 -38.79 3.48 -15.51
C ILE A 111 -37.40 4.10 -15.38
N LEU A 112 -36.48 3.33 -14.81
CA LEU A 112 -35.06 3.67 -14.79
C LEU A 112 -34.38 3.21 -16.10
N TYR A 113 -33.94 4.15 -16.92
CA TYR A 113 -33.28 3.85 -18.20
C TYR A 113 -31.90 3.21 -18.03
N ASN A 114 -31.09 3.71 -17.10
CA ASN A 114 -29.74 3.20 -16.84
C ASN A 114 -29.72 2.08 -15.79
N ASN A 115 -30.72 1.18 -15.82
CA ASN A 115 -30.80 0.04 -14.92
C ASN A 115 -29.72 -1.01 -15.23
N ALA A 116 -28.99 -1.46 -14.21
CA ALA A 116 -27.88 -2.39 -14.32
C ALA A 116 -28.28 -3.86 -14.31
N HIS A 117 -29.19 -4.24 -13.42
CA HIS A 117 -29.66 -5.61 -13.29
C HIS A 117 -31.04 -5.65 -12.63
N GLY A 118 -31.83 -6.65 -12.97
CA GLY A 118 -33.20 -6.81 -12.51
C GLY A 118 -34.20 -6.10 -13.43
N SER A 119 -35.46 -6.04 -12.98
CA SER A 119 -36.51 -5.36 -13.71
C SER A 119 -36.36 -3.84 -13.56
N PRO A 120 -36.41 -3.04 -14.65
CA PRO A 120 -36.47 -1.58 -14.54
C PRO A 120 -37.85 -1.08 -14.06
N TRP A 121 -38.85 -1.97 -14.07
CA TRP A 121 -40.21 -1.72 -13.63
C TRP A 121 -40.33 -1.81 -12.10
N VAL A 122 -41.33 -1.12 -11.55
CA VAL A 122 -41.70 -1.25 -10.13
C VAL A 122 -42.08 -2.70 -9.83
N ALA A 123 -41.46 -3.30 -8.81
CA ALA A 123 -41.61 -4.74 -8.53
C ALA A 123 -42.99 -5.12 -7.97
N GLN A 124 -43.61 -4.23 -7.18
CA GLN A 124 -44.97 -4.40 -6.65
C GLN A 124 -45.71 -3.07 -6.68
N THR A 125 -46.92 -3.09 -7.23
CA THR A 125 -47.86 -1.98 -7.22
C THR A 125 -48.48 -1.83 -5.83
N THR A 126 -48.33 -0.66 -5.23
CA THR A 126 -48.97 -0.33 -3.96
C THR A 126 -50.40 0.19 -4.17
N GLN A 127 -51.12 0.40 -3.07
CA GLN A 127 -52.30 1.26 -3.08
C GLN A 127 -51.91 2.69 -3.46
N VAL A 128 -52.89 3.38 -4.02
CA VAL A 128 -52.79 4.73 -4.58
C VAL A 128 -53.80 5.60 -3.85
N ASP A 129 -53.38 6.82 -3.52
CA ASP A 129 -54.22 7.78 -2.81
C ASP A 129 -54.88 8.70 -3.85
N VAL A 130 -56.20 8.72 -3.86
CA VAL A 130 -56.99 9.55 -4.77
C VAL A 130 -57.79 10.55 -3.96
N THR A 131 -57.78 11.81 -4.38
CA THR A 131 -58.59 12.89 -3.81
C THR A 131 -59.87 13.11 -4.62
N PHE A 132 -60.89 13.70 -4.00
CA PHE A 132 -62.18 13.98 -4.66
C PHE A 132 -62.05 14.85 -5.91
N GLU A 133 -61.00 15.66 -6.02
CA GLU A 133 -60.72 16.50 -7.19
C GLU A 133 -60.27 15.67 -8.40
N GLY A 134 -59.79 14.44 -8.19
CA GLY A 134 -59.16 13.59 -9.21
C GLY A 134 -57.63 13.67 -9.20
N GLU A 135 -57.02 14.28 -8.18
CA GLU A 135 -55.58 14.19 -7.96
C GLU A 135 -55.21 12.81 -7.42
N VAL A 136 -54.24 12.18 -8.05
CA VAL A 136 -53.76 10.83 -7.77
C VAL A 136 -52.31 10.90 -7.32
N LEU A 137 -52.03 10.35 -6.14
CA LEU A 137 -50.70 10.25 -5.55
C LEU A 137 -50.31 8.77 -5.42
N TRP A 138 -49.26 8.36 -6.13
CA TRP A 138 -48.74 7.00 -6.09
C TRP A 138 -47.27 6.99 -5.65
N SER A 139 -47.01 6.32 -4.52
CA SER A 139 -45.69 6.30 -3.88
C SER A 139 -45.16 4.87 -3.63
N PRO A 140 -44.86 4.08 -4.67
CA PRO A 140 -44.35 2.72 -4.47
C PRO A 140 -42.91 2.72 -3.92
N PRO A 141 -42.57 1.77 -3.02
CA PRO A 141 -41.19 1.53 -2.61
C PRO A 141 -40.43 0.80 -3.72
N VAL A 142 -39.18 1.22 -3.93
CA VAL A 142 -38.31 0.70 -4.99
C VAL A 142 -36.91 0.41 -4.48
N VAL A 143 -36.31 -0.62 -5.06
CA VAL A 143 -34.87 -0.91 -4.96
C VAL A 143 -34.33 -0.91 -6.37
N TYR A 144 -33.49 0.08 -6.69
CA TYR A 144 -32.94 0.23 -8.02
C TYR A 144 -31.44 0.01 -8.04
N ASN A 145 -31.00 -0.68 -9.08
CA ASN A 145 -29.60 -0.90 -9.40
C ASN A 145 -29.29 -0.08 -10.64
N SER A 146 -28.57 1.03 -10.51
CA SER A 146 -28.18 1.85 -11.66
C SER A 146 -26.74 1.64 -12.06
N PHE A 147 -26.46 1.73 -13.36
CA PHE A 147 -25.09 1.82 -13.84
C PHE A 147 -24.49 3.15 -13.43
N CYS A 148 -23.34 3.10 -12.77
CA CYS A 148 -22.56 4.27 -12.37
C CYS A 148 -21.09 4.04 -12.70
N GLY A 149 -20.53 4.87 -13.58
CA GLY A 149 -19.11 4.83 -13.91
C GLY A 149 -18.26 5.31 -12.73
N ILE A 150 -17.56 4.38 -12.07
CA ILE A 150 -16.72 4.69 -10.91
C ILE A 150 -15.34 5.17 -11.38
N ASN A 151 -14.92 6.36 -10.93
CA ASN A 151 -13.57 6.87 -11.15
C ASN A 151 -12.67 6.52 -9.96
N ILE A 152 -11.74 5.59 -10.17
CA ILE A 152 -10.84 5.06 -9.13
C ILE A 152 -9.49 5.80 -9.03
N GLU A 153 -9.28 6.90 -9.76
CA GLU A 153 -7.98 7.60 -9.81
C GLU A 153 -7.43 7.91 -8.41
N TRP A 154 -8.29 8.37 -7.51
CA TRP A 154 -7.93 8.82 -6.16
C TRP A 154 -8.28 7.84 -5.05
N TYR A 155 -8.66 6.60 -5.38
CA TYR A 155 -9.04 5.57 -4.41
C TYR A 155 -7.98 5.41 -3.30
N PRO A 156 -8.37 5.34 -1.99
CA PRO A 156 -9.73 5.36 -1.42
C PRO A 156 -10.24 6.77 -1.01
N TYR A 157 -9.58 7.83 -1.49
CA TYR A 157 -9.91 9.24 -1.23
C TYR A 157 -10.71 9.82 -2.40
N ASP A 158 -11.73 9.09 -2.80
CA ASP A 158 -12.50 9.34 -4.01
C ASP A 158 -13.89 9.92 -3.73
N THR A 159 -14.36 10.71 -4.70
CA THR A 159 -15.74 11.19 -4.79
C THR A 159 -16.32 10.69 -6.11
N GLN A 160 -17.54 10.16 -6.06
CA GLN A 160 -18.23 9.63 -7.23
C GLN A 160 -19.48 10.46 -7.53
N THR A 161 -19.82 10.58 -8.80
CA THR A 161 -21.06 11.20 -9.25
C THR A 161 -21.83 10.15 -10.03
N CYS A 162 -22.90 9.63 -9.44
CA CYS A 162 -23.77 8.64 -10.07
C CYS A 162 -25.06 9.28 -10.57
N GLU A 163 -25.54 8.85 -11.72
CA GLU A 163 -26.79 9.34 -12.31
C GLU A 163 -27.90 8.29 -12.21
N LEU A 164 -29.13 8.74 -12.03
CA LEU A 164 -30.35 7.94 -12.07
C LEU A 164 -31.30 8.59 -13.08
N LYS A 165 -31.54 7.93 -14.21
CA LYS A 165 -32.32 8.48 -15.33
C LYS A 165 -33.72 7.88 -15.35
N PHE A 166 -34.72 8.67 -15.01
CA PHE A 166 -36.13 8.29 -15.03
C PHE A 166 -36.86 8.92 -16.21
N GLY A 167 -37.72 8.15 -16.86
CA GLY A 167 -38.57 8.64 -17.95
C GLY A 167 -39.64 7.63 -18.31
N SER A 168 -40.65 8.08 -19.06
CA SER A 168 -41.66 7.18 -19.63
C SER A 168 -41.03 6.32 -20.72
N TRP A 169 -41.41 5.05 -20.80
CA TRP A 169 -40.92 4.16 -21.87
C TRP A 169 -41.78 4.26 -23.14
N THR A 170 -43.09 4.37 -22.97
CA THR A 170 -44.06 4.26 -24.07
C THR A 170 -44.48 5.63 -24.61
N TYR A 171 -44.61 6.64 -23.73
CA TYR A 171 -45.16 7.94 -24.10
C TYR A 171 -44.05 8.95 -24.39
N GLY A 172 -44.16 9.61 -25.55
CA GLY A 172 -43.30 10.72 -25.92
C GLY A 172 -43.62 12.00 -25.15
N GLY A 173 -42.72 12.98 -25.22
CA GLY A 173 -42.86 14.28 -24.56
C GLY A 173 -44.00 15.17 -25.09
N SER A 174 -44.66 14.76 -26.19
CA SER A 174 -45.90 15.39 -26.69
C SER A 174 -47.13 14.92 -25.93
N GLN A 175 -47.14 13.69 -25.42
CA GLN A 175 -48.27 13.08 -24.70
C GLN A 175 -48.08 13.13 -23.19
N LEU A 176 -46.85 12.95 -22.71
CA LEU A 176 -46.53 12.92 -21.29
C LEU A 176 -45.47 13.98 -20.99
N ASN A 177 -45.85 14.96 -20.18
CA ASN A 177 -44.93 15.99 -19.69
C ASN A 177 -44.53 15.66 -18.25
N LEU A 178 -43.26 15.29 -18.08
CA LEU A 178 -42.68 14.97 -16.78
C LEU A 178 -42.01 16.22 -16.18
N ILE A 179 -42.38 16.57 -14.94
CA ILE A 179 -41.82 17.71 -14.20
C ILE A 179 -41.43 17.31 -12.77
N HIS A 180 -40.55 18.09 -12.14
CA HIS A 180 -40.27 17.93 -10.71
C HIS A 180 -41.47 18.36 -9.88
N LEU A 181 -41.70 17.66 -8.76
CA LEU A 181 -42.73 18.04 -7.78
C LEU A 181 -42.46 19.46 -7.23
N THR A 182 -43.51 20.28 -7.17
CA THR A 182 -43.48 21.77 -7.17
C THR A 182 -42.83 22.43 -5.95
N ASP A 183 -42.52 21.70 -4.88
CA ASP A 183 -41.97 22.28 -3.63
C ASP A 183 -40.54 22.85 -3.79
N ASP A 184 -39.82 22.49 -4.85
CA ASP A 184 -38.41 22.82 -5.00
C ASP A 184 -38.17 24.02 -5.94
N LEU A 185 -37.23 24.90 -5.56
CA LEU A 185 -36.85 26.08 -6.36
C LEU A 185 -36.27 25.67 -7.72
N LEU A 186 -37.03 25.90 -8.79
CA LEU A 186 -36.59 25.70 -10.17
C LEU A 186 -35.63 26.82 -10.60
N LYS A 187 -34.42 26.45 -11.01
CA LYS A 187 -33.49 27.37 -11.69
C LYS A 187 -33.36 26.95 -13.15
N GLU A 188 -33.67 27.87 -14.05
CA GLU A 188 -33.38 27.70 -15.48
C GLU A 188 -31.92 28.08 -15.73
N GLU A 189 -31.09 27.10 -16.07
CA GLU A 189 -29.69 27.30 -16.42
C GLU A 189 -29.43 26.79 -17.83
N LYS A 190 -28.40 27.35 -18.48
CA LYS A 190 -27.91 26.81 -19.75
C LYS A 190 -26.82 25.79 -19.47
N ASP A 191 -26.99 24.58 -19.99
CA ASP A 191 -26.02 23.49 -19.86
C ASP A 191 -24.77 23.73 -20.74
N GLU A 192 -23.75 22.89 -20.63
CA GLU A 192 -22.49 22.97 -21.42
C GLU A 192 -22.73 23.02 -22.94
N ASN A 193 -23.85 22.47 -23.40
CA ASN A 193 -24.31 22.48 -24.80
C ASN A 193 -25.22 23.68 -25.15
N ASN A 194 -25.27 24.71 -24.30
CA ASN A 194 -26.11 25.92 -24.43
C ASN A 194 -27.62 25.65 -24.50
N GLN A 195 -28.07 24.48 -24.04
CA GLN A 195 -29.49 24.10 -23.95
C GLN A 195 -30.07 24.60 -22.61
N THR A 196 -31.29 25.13 -22.61
CA THR A 196 -31.97 25.52 -21.36
C THR A 196 -32.47 24.28 -20.64
N VAL A 197 -31.94 24.07 -19.44
CA VAL A 197 -32.19 22.89 -18.61
C VAL A 197 -32.72 23.36 -17.26
N TRP A 198 -33.71 22.63 -16.73
CA TRP A 198 -34.35 22.96 -15.46
C TRP A 198 -33.60 22.20 -14.39
N ARG A 199 -32.82 22.92 -13.57
CA ARG A 199 -32.00 22.36 -12.49
C ARG A 199 -32.65 22.62 -11.14
N VAL A 200 -32.72 21.57 -10.33
CA VAL A 200 -33.19 21.60 -8.95
C VAL A 200 -32.05 21.13 -8.04
N GLU A 201 -31.53 22.01 -7.19
CA GLU A 201 -30.41 21.67 -6.30
C GLU A 201 -30.78 20.56 -5.29
N ARG A 202 -32.03 20.55 -4.83
CA ARG A 202 -32.60 19.52 -3.93
C ARG A 202 -33.64 18.68 -4.67
N GLY A 203 -33.22 18.03 -5.75
CA GLY A 203 -34.16 17.26 -6.60
C GLY A 203 -34.72 16.01 -5.92
N VAL A 204 -34.02 15.48 -4.92
CA VAL A 204 -34.37 14.26 -4.19
C VAL A 204 -34.86 14.59 -2.78
N ASP A 205 -35.93 13.94 -2.32
CA ASP A 205 -36.35 13.98 -0.93
C ASP A 205 -35.45 13.08 -0.06
N ILE A 206 -34.86 13.67 0.98
CA ILE A 206 -33.97 13.01 1.96
C ILE A 206 -34.52 13.09 3.40
N SER A 207 -35.79 13.42 3.58
CA SER A 207 -36.43 13.62 4.90
C SER A 207 -36.21 12.47 5.91
N ASN A 208 -36.18 11.22 5.44
CA ASN A 208 -35.97 10.02 6.26
C ASN A 208 -34.69 9.26 5.87
N TYR A 209 -33.69 9.97 5.34
CA TYR A 209 -32.46 9.34 4.86
C TYR A 209 -31.63 8.76 6.03
N GLN A 210 -31.38 7.46 5.98
CA GLN A 210 -30.43 6.81 6.87
C GLN A 210 -29.04 6.86 6.24
N GLU A 211 -28.11 7.52 6.92
CA GLU A 211 -26.72 7.63 6.48
C GLU A 211 -26.07 6.25 6.29
N SER A 212 -25.42 6.08 5.15
CA SER A 212 -24.70 4.84 4.85
C SER A 212 -23.41 4.74 5.67
N VAL A 213 -23.02 3.50 5.99
CA VAL A 213 -21.81 3.21 6.78
C VAL A 213 -20.53 3.53 6.01
N GLU A 214 -20.57 3.42 4.69
CA GLU A 214 -19.40 3.56 3.81
C GLU A 214 -19.37 4.86 2.98
N TRP A 215 -20.54 5.45 2.70
CA TRP A 215 -20.66 6.58 1.77
C TRP A 215 -21.36 7.77 2.43
N ASP A 216 -20.80 8.97 2.23
CA ASP A 216 -21.44 10.26 2.53
C ASP A 216 -22.16 10.76 1.27
N LEU A 217 -23.43 11.16 1.38
CA LEU A 217 -24.14 11.89 0.33
C LEU A 217 -23.83 13.39 0.43
N LEU A 218 -23.15 13.95 -0.58
CA LEU A 218 -22.75 15.36 -0.61
C LEU A 218 -23.79 16.26 -1.29
N SER A 219 -24.31 15.84 -2.45
CA SER A 219 -25.32 16.59 -3.21
C SER A 219 -26.22 15.64 -4.00
N TYR A 220 -27.44 16.09 -4.29
CA TYR A 220 -28.51 15.29 -4.91
C TYR A 220 -29.37 16.16 -5.83
N GLU A 221 -28.77 16.63 -6.91
CA GLU A 221 -29.44 17.53 -7.85
C GLU A 221 -30.32 16.77 -8.83
N GLY A 222 -31.44 17.37 -9.21
CA GLY A 222 -32.37 16.87 -10.23
C GLY A 222 -32.33 17.76 -11.47
N ILE A 223 -32.24 17.15 -12.64
CA ILE A 223 -32.11 17.85 -13.91
C ILE A 223 -33.12 17.29 -14.92
N ARG A 224 -33.96 18.17 -15.48
CA ARG A 224 -34.91 17.80 -16.54
C ARG A 224 -34.33 17.99 -17.92
N HIS A 225 -34.23 16.90 -18.67
CA HIS A 225 -33.73 16.89 -20.04
C HIS A 225 -34.88 16.67 -21.04
N LYS A 226 -34.73 17.25 -22.23
CA LYS A 226 -35.59 17.01 -23.39
C LYS A 226 -34.70 16.52 -24.53
N LYS A 227 -34.68 15.20 -24.77
CA LYS A 227 -33.79 14.55 -25.72
C LYS A 227 -34.53 14.04 -26.95
N TRP A 228 -33.90 14.14 -28.10
CA TRP A 228 -34.35 13.52 -29.34
C TRP A 228 -33.53 12.26 -29.57
N TYR A 229 -34.17 11.11 -29.49
CA TYR A 229 -33.51 9.83 -29.76
C TYR A 229 -33.56 9.52 -31.26
N PRO A 230 -32.50 8.93 -31.85
CA PRO A 230 -32.46 8.64 -33.29
C PRO A 230 -33.56 7.69 -33.79
N CYS A 231 -34.22 6.96 -32.90
CA CYS A 231 -35.28 6.01 -33.24
C CYS A 231 -36.66 6.64 -33.40
N CYS A 232 -36.88 7.87 -32.92
CA CYS A 232 -38.23 8.44 -32.81
C CYS A 232 -38.28 9.92 -33.22
N ASP A 233 -39.36 10.31 -33.90
CA ASP A 233 -39.63 11.69 -34.36
C ASP A 233 -40.25 12.58 -33.27
N TYR A 234 -40.27 12.13 -32.02
CA TYR A 234 -40.76 12.88 -30.88
C TYR A 234 -39.65 13.01 -29.82
N PRO A 235 -39.62 14.14 -29.08
CA PRO A 235 -38.69 14.28 -27.98
C PRO A 235 -39.15 13.44 -26.80
N SER A 236 -38.22 12.72 -26.15
CA SER A 236 -38.44 12.09 -24.85
C SER A 236 -38.05 13.06 -23.74
N ILE A 237 -38.80 13.04 -22.63
CA ILE A 237 -38.51 13.84 -21.45
C ILE A 237 -38.00 12.89 -20.36
N ASP A 238 -36.78 13.14 -19.88
CA ASP A 238 -36.13 12.40 -18.82
C ASP A 238 -35.79 13.31 -17.63
N LEU A 239 -36.04 12.83 -16.41
CA LEU A 239 -35.55 13.42 -15.18
C LEU A 239 -34.33 12.64 -14.71
N THR A 240 -33.19 13.31 -14.65
CA THR A 240 -31.91 12.72 -14.21
C THR A 240 -31.54 13.26 -12.84
N TYR A 241 -31.39 12.38 -11.86
CA TYR A 241 -30.85 12.74 -10.56
C TYR A 241 -29.36 12.43 -10.49
N TYR A 242 -28.54 13.42 -10.16
CA TYR A 242 -27.11 13.27 -9.94
C TYR A 242 -26.81 13.22 -8.45
N LEU A 243 -26.38 12.05 -7.99
CA LEU A 243 -25.96 11.80 -6.62
C LEU A 243 -24.44 11.91 -6.54
N LYS A 244 -23.96 12.95 -5.85
CA LYS A 244 -22.54 13.10 -5.54
C LYS A 244 -22.26 12.48 -4.19
N ILE A 245 -21.48 11.41 -4.18
CA ILE A 245 -21.16 10.63 -2.98
C ILE A 245 -19.65 10.65 -2.71
N ARG A 246 -19.27 10.53 -1.44
CA ARG A 246 -17.87 10.50 -1.00
C ARG A 246 -17.63 9.30 -0.09
N ARG A 247 -16.52 8.60 -0.28
CA ARG A 247 -16.18 7.43 0.54
C ARG A 247 -15.70 7.82 1.94
N LYS A 248 -16.15 7.09 2.96
CA LYS A 248 -15.61 7.12 4.32
C LYS A 248 -14.28 6.35 4.37
N LYS A 249 -13.18 7.09 4.22
CA LYS A 249 -11.80 6.59 4.04
C LYS A 249 -11.15 5.85 5.22
N LEU A 250 -11.66 5.96 6.44
CA LEU A 250 -10.94 5.52 7.65
C LEU A 250 -10.57 4.02 7.62
N PHE A 251 -11.51 3.16 7.25
CA PHE A 251 -11.30 1.72 7.16
C PHE A 251 -10.15 1.37 6.20
N TYR A 252 -10.17 1.95 5.00
CA TYR A 252 -9.16 1.72 3.97
C TYR A 252 -7.80 2.34 4.35
N THR A 253 -7.78 3.51 4.99
CA THR A 253 -6.53 4.10 5.46
C THR A 253 -5.86 3.20 6.51
N VAL A 254 -6.60 2.70 7.50
CA VAL A 254 -6.04 1.87 8.57
C VAL A 254 -5.66 0.48 8.08
N ASN A 255 -6.53 -0.18 7.33
CA ASN A 255 -6.33 -1.58 6.95
C ASN A 255 -5.55 -1.76 5.65
N LEU A 256 -5.55 -0.76 4.75
CA LEU A 256 -4.81 -0.84 3.50
C LEU A 256 -3.60 0.10 3.46
N VAL A 257 -3.75 1.38 3.80
CA VAL A 257 -2.64 2.34 3.61
C VAL A 257 -1.53 2.14 4.65
N ILE A 258 -1.87 1.99 5.93
CA ILE A 258 -0.86 1.86 7.01
C ILE A 258 0.05 0.63 6.82
N PRO A 259 -0.47 -0.60 6.53
CA PRO A 259 0.39 -1.75 6.28
C PRO A 259 1.37 -1.54 5.11
N CYS A 260 0.94 -0.89 4.02
CA CYS A 260 1.84 -0.57 2.90
C CYS A 260 3.01 0.33 3.33
N VAL A 261 2.70 1.40 4.08
CA VAL A 261 3.72 2.34 4.58
C VAL A 261 4.67 1.63 5.53
N LEU A 262 4.17 0.76 6.41
CA LEU A 262 4.99 -0.05 7.31
C LEU A 262 5.92 -1.00 6.54
N ILE A 263 5.41 -1.69 5.51
CA ILE A 263 6.23 -2.57 4.65
C ILE A 263 7.31 -1.74 3.93
N ALA A 264 6.96 -0.56 3.40
CA ALA A 264 7.95 0.33 2.79
C ALA A 264 9.04 0.75 3.79
N LEU A 265 8.68 1.06 5.04
CA LEU A 265 9.65 1.36 6.10
C LEU A 265 10.55 0.16 6.44
N LEU A 266 10.01 -1.06 6.49
CA LEU A 266 10.80 -2.28 6.74
C LEU A 266 11.90 -2.50 5.68
N THR A 267 11.72 -2.02 4.45
CA THR A 267 12.77 -2.12 3.41
C THR A 267 14.01 -1.28 3.75
N LEU A 268 13.85 -0.17 4.48
CA LEU A 268 14.96 0.65 4.95
C LEU A 268 15.75 -0.06 6.06
N TRP A 269 15.07 -0.86 6.89
CA TRP A 269 15.71 -1.67 7.93
C TRP A 269 16.67 -2.72 7.35
N VAL A 270 16.42 -3.22 6.14
CA VAL A 270 17.30 -4.18 5.46
C VAL A 270 18.71 -3.63 5.25
N PHE A 271 18.83 -2.36 4.85
CA PHE A 271 20.13 -1.69 4.64
C PHE A 271 20.78 -1.24 5.94
N TYR A 272 20.05 -1.22 7.05
CA TYR A 272 20.63 -0.92 8.35
C TYR A 272 21.38 -2.15 8.91
N LEU A 273 20.83 -3.35 8.68
CA LEU A 273 21.35 -4.62 9.20
C LEU A 273 22.73 -4.97 8.61
N PRO A 274 23.71 -5.38 9.45
CA PRO A 274 25.05 -5.75 8.98
C PRO A 274 25.03 -6.98 8.08
N CYS A 275 25.89 -6.99 7.06
CA CYS A 275 26.01 -8.08 6.08
C CYS A 275 26.55 -9.39 6.67
N GLU A 276 27.12 -9.36 7.87
CA GLU A 276 27.62 -10.55 8.58
C GLU A 276 26.46 -11.44 9.09
N SER A 277 25.25 -10.88 9.22
CA SER A 277 24.08 -11.64 9.63
C SER A 277 23.46 -12.38 8.45
N HIS A 278 23.35 -13.70 8.57
CA HIS A 278 22.60 -14.54 7.64
C HIS A 278 21.11 -14.15 7.52
N GLN A 279 20.58 -13.43 8.51
CA GLN A 279 19.18 -12.99 8.54
C GLN A 279 18.86 -11.87 7.54
N LYS A 280 19.87 -11.17 7.01
CA LYS A 280 19.67 -10.07 6.05
C LYS A 280 18.96 -10.53 4.77
N ILE A 281 19.39 -11.65 4.18
CA ILE A 281 18.76 -12.21 2.98
C ILE A 281 17.34 -12.69 3.29
N GLN A 282 17.17 -13.38 4.42
CA GLN A 282 15.89 -13.93 4.82
C GLN A 282 14.84 -12.82 4.99
N LEU A 283 15.17 -11.73 5.67
CA LEU A 283 14.31 -10.56 5.81
C LEU A 283 13.92 -9.98 4.43
N CYS A 284 14.89 -9.88 3.52
CA CYS A 284 14.69 -9.36 2.17
C CYS A 284 13.69 -10.20 1.36
N ILE A 285 13.83 -11.53 1.39
CA ILE A 285 12.92 -12.47 0.73
C ILE A 285 11.52 -12.40 1.36
N SER A 286 11.43 -12.38 2.69
CA SER A 286 10.14 -12.29 3.38
C SER A 286 9.39 -10.99 3.05
N ILE A 287 10.09 -9.85 2.95
CA ILE A 287 9.49 -8.57 2.54
C ILE A 287 8.96 -8.64 1.11
N LEU A 288 9.74 -9.20 0.18
CA LEU A 288 9.32 -9.34 -1.23
C LEU A 288 8.04 -10.20 -1.34
N VAL A 289 8.01 -11.36 -0.67
CA VAL A 289 6.85 -12.25 -0.68
C VAL A 289 5.64 -11.58 -0.05
N SER A 290 5.80 -10.95 1.12
CA SER A 290 4.71 -10.23 1.78
C SER A 290 4.12 -9.13 0.90
N LEU A 291 4.97 -8.37 0.19
CA LEU A 291 4.53 -7.32 -0.71
C LEU A 291 3.77 -7.87 -1.93
N THR A 292 4.20 -9.01 -2.49
CA THR A 292 3.49 -9.66 -3.59
C THR A 292 2.11 -10.18 -3.18
N ILE A 293 1.99 -10.82 -2.01
CA ILE A 293 0.69 -11.28 -1.48
C ILE A 293 -0.24 -10.08 -1.27
N TYR A 294 0.30 -9.01 -0.69
CA TYR A 294 -0.46 -7.79 -0.46
C TYR A 294 -0.94 -7.14 -1.78
N PHE A 295 -0.09 -7.13 -2.80
CA PHE A 295 -0.46 -6.65 -4.14
C PHE A 295 -1.57 -7.48 -4.78
N LEU A 296 -1.53 -8.82 -4.64
CA LEU A 296 -2.61 -9.70 -5.13
C LEU A 296 -3.94 -9.42 -4.44
N ILE A 297 -3.94 -9.29 -3.11
CA ILE A 297 -5.16 -8.93 -2.35
C ILE A 297 -5.74 -7.60 -2.84
N MET A 298 -4.88 -6.63 -3.15
CA MET A 298 -5.33 -5.31 -3.62
C MET A 298 -5.94 -5.33 -5.02
N ILE A 299 -5.44 -6.19 -5.92
CA ILE A 299 -6.04 -6.37 -7.26
C ILE A 299 -7.46 -6.93 -7.17
N ASP A 300 -7.73 -7.81 -6.19
CA ASP A 300 -9.05 -8.41 -6.04
C ASP A 300 -10.12 -7.41 -5.56
N ILE A 301 -9.72 -6.39 -4.78
CA ILE A 301 -10.63 -5.35 -4.25
C ILE A 301 -10.98 -4.31 -5.32
N ILE A 302 -10.04 -3.97 -6.20
CA ILE A 302 -10.18 -2.86 -7.16
C ILE A 302 -10.82 -3.36 -8.47
N PRO A 303 -11.74 -2.61 -9.10
CA PRO A 303 -12.27 -2.97 -10.41
C PRO A 303 -11.16 -3.09 -11.47
N PRO A 304 -11.24 -4.07 -12.39
CA PRO A 304 -10.28 -4.21 -13.48
C PRO A 304 -10.54 -3.18 -14.60
N THR A 305 -10.27 -1.90 -14.35
CA THR A 305 -10.38 -0.84 -15.37
C THR A 305 -9.01 -0.38 -15.85
N SER A 306 -8.85 -0.21 -17.17
CA SER A 306 -7.61 0.28 -17.80
C SER A 306 -7.61 1.80 -18.10
N ILE A 307 -8.71 2.51 -17.80
CA ILE A 307 -8.86 3.94 -18.12
C ILE A 307 -7.92 4.78 -17.25
N VAL A 308 -7.93 4.54 -15.94
CA VAL A 308 -7.09 5.23 -14.96
C VAL A 308 -6.49 4.24 -13.99
N THR A 309 -5.27 4.52 -13.52
CA THR A 309 -4.60 3.72 -12.50
C THR A 309 -4.78 4.36 -11.12
N PRO A 310 -5.31 3.63 -10.12
CA PRO A 310 -5.53 4.15 -8.76
C PRO A 310 -4.25 4.63 -8.10
N LEU A 311 -4.40 5.64 -7.24
CA LEU A 311 -3.32 6.18 -6.43
C LEU A 311 -2.58 5.10 -5.62
N ILE A 312 -3.35 4.24 -4.94
CA ILE A 312 -2.77 3.16 -4.13
C ILE A 312 -2.02 2.13 -4.97
N LEU A 313 -2.48 1.87 -6.20
CA LEU A 313 -1.83 0.94 -7.12
C LEU A 313 -0.55 1.54 -7.71
N LYS A 314 -0.53 2.85 -7.98
CA LYS A 314 0.70 3.59 -8.32
C LYS A 314 1.72 3.50 -7.18
N TYR A 315 1.27 3.67 -5.93
CA TYR A 315 2.12 3.53 -4.74
C TYR A 315 2.68 2.11 -4.59
N LEU A 316 1.83 1.09 -4.64
CA LEU A 316 2.24 -0.29 -4.51
C LEU A 316 3.20 -0.72 -5.62
N SER A 317 2.91 -0.36 -6.87
CA SER A 317 3.80 -0.61 -8.00
C SER A 317 5.16 0.07 -7.81
N PHE A 318 5.19 1.33 -7.37
CA PHE A 318 6.42 2.03 -7.03
C PHE A 318 7.20 1.32 -5.93
N THR A 319 6.56 0.95 -4.82
CA THR A 319 7.21 0.22 -3.73
C THR A 319 7.74 -1.14 -4.19
N MET A 320 7.00 -1.88 -5.02
CA MET A 320 7.39 -3.18 -5.54
C MET A 320 8.65 -3.11 -6.42
N ILE A 321 8.71 -2.12 -7.31
CA ILE A 321 9.92 -1.86 -8.11
C ILE A 321 11.09 -1.50 -7.19
N MET A 322 10.88 -0.61 -6.22
CA MET A 322 11.91 -0.20 -5.26
C MET A 322 12.43 -1.37 -4.41
N VAL A 323 11.54 -2.25 -3.91
CA VAL A 323 11.92 -3.44 -3.16
C VAL A 323 12.70 -4.42 -4.03
N THR A 324 12.27 -4.64 -5.28
CA THR A 324 12.97 -5.54 -6.19
C THR A 324 14.40 -5.05 -6.47
N ILE A 325 14.55 -3.75 -6.75
CA ILE A 325 15.87 -3.13 -6.95
C ILE A 325 16.69 -3.19 -5.64
N SER A 326 16.08 -2.96 -4.48
CA SER A 326 16.74 -3.10 -3.18
C SER A 326 17.28 -4.52 -2.95
N VAL A 327 16.45 -5.56 -3.18
CA VAL A 327 16.85 -6.97 -3.07
C VAL A 327 18.06 -7.27 -3.96
N THR A 328 18.03 -6.87 -5.23
CA THR A 328 19.15 -7.11 -6.15
C THR A 328 20.44 -6.43 -5.71
N PHE A 329 20.38 -5.19 -5.22
CA PHE A 329 21.55 -4.51 -4.66
C PHE A 329 22.06 -5.16 -3.38
N THR A 330 21.18 -5.65 -2.49
CA THR A 330 21.62 -6.33 -1.26
C THR A 330 22.41 -7.62 -1.57
N VAL A 331 21.98 -8.40 -2.58
CA VAL A 331 22.73 -9.57 -3.06
C VAL A 331 24.09 -9.16 -3.65
N LEU A 332 24.15 -8.05 -4.39
CA LEU A 332 25.40 -7.51 -4.93
C LEU A 332 26.35 -7.05 -3.82
N VAL A 333 25.87 -6.35 -2.81
CA VAL A 333 26.66 -5.93 -1.64
C VAL A 333 27.19 -7.14 -0.90
N GLN A 334 26.38 -8.18 -0.74
CA GLN A 334 26.81 -9.40 -0.08
C GLN A 334 27.88 -10.16 -0.89
N ARG A 335 27.74 -10.19 -2.22
CA ARG A 335 28.80 -10.72 -3.10
C ARG A 335 30.12 -9.98 -2.93
N ILE A 336 30.07 -8.65 -2.74
CA ILE A 336 31.26 -7.82 -2.48
C ILE A 336 31.82 -8.11 -1.08
N HIS A 337 30.96 -8.30 -0.08
CA HIS A 337 31.35 -8.58 1.31
C HIS A 337 32.13 -9.90 1.44
N TYR A 338 31.66 -10.97 0.78
CA TYR A 338 32.30 -12.29 0.82
C TYR A 338 33.37 -12.51 -0.27
N ARG A 339 33.83 -11.43 -0.93
CA ARG A 339 34.86 -11.54 -1.97
C ARG A 339 36.18 -12.06 -1.38
N THR A 340 36.63 -13.22 -1.85
CA THR A 340 37.84 -13.88 -1.34
C THR A 340 39.11 -13.08 -1.64
N SER A 341 40.06 -13.15 -0.71
CA SER A 341 41.36 -12.43 -0.69
C SER A 341 42.31 -12.64 -1.88
N TYR A 342 42.01 -13.50 -2.87
CA TYR A 342 42.91 -13.77 -3.99
C TYR A 342 43.00 -12.63 -5.01
N GLN A 343 42.07 -11.66 -4.97
CA GLN A 343 42.09 -10.50 -5.85
C GLN A 343 42.43 -9.23 -5.05
N PRO A 344 43.62 -8.63 -5.24
CA PRO A 344 43.96 -7.39 -4.59
C PRO A 344 43.03 -6.27 -5.07
N MET A 345 42.55 -5.46 -4.14
CA MET A 345 41.62 -4.38 -4.43
C MET A 345 42.32 -3.28 -5.24
N SER A 346 41.72 -2.90 -6.37
CA SER A 346 42.27 -1.88 -7.26
C SER A 346 42.51 -0.55 -6.52
N PRO A 347 43.65 0.14 -6.76
CA PRO A 347 43.96 1.43 -6.12
C PRO A 347 42.86 2.47 -6.31
N PHE A 348 42.19 2.45 -7.46
CA PHE A 348 41.08 3.33 -7.78
C PHE A 348 39.90 3.13 -6.83
N ILE A 349 39.51 1.87 -6.57
CA ILE A 349 38.41 1.53 -5.66
C ILE A 349 38.76 1.98 -4.23
N LYS A 350 40.03 1.81 -3.80
CA LYS A 350 40.47 2.28 -2.47
C LYS A 350 40.35 3.80 -2.37
N TYR A 351 40.74 4.54 -3.40
CA TYR A 351 40.62 6.00 -3.39
C TYR A 351 39.16 6.46 -3.34
N VAL A 352 38.28 5.90 -4.19
CA VAL A 352 36.88 6.32 -4.28
C VAL A 352 36.10 5.97 -3.01
N PHE A 353 36.11 4.70 -2.59
CA PHE A 353 35.29 4.25 -1.46
C PHE A 353 35.88 4.66 -0.12
N ILE A 354 37.18 4.41 0.11
CA ILE A 354 37.79 4.61 1.44
C ILE A 354 38.13 6.08 1.69
N ASN A 355 38.76 6.77 0.73
CA ASN A 355 39.24 8.14 0.95
C ASN A 355 38.19 9.21 0.67
N ARG A 356 37.38 9.06 -0.38
CA ARG A 356 36.36 10.07 -0.76
C ARG A 356 35.03 9.79 -0.07
N LEU A 357 34.39 8.65 -0.35
CA LEU A 357 33.05 8.34 0.15
C LEU A 357 33.01 8.10 1.67
N GLY A 358 34.01 7.42 2.24
CA GLY A 358 34.13 7.23 3.69
C GLY A 358 34.21 8.56 4.47
N LYS A 359 34.88 9.58 3.92
CA LYS A 359 34.91 10.93 4.51
C LYS A 359 33.56 11.65 4.40
N ILE A 360 32.89 11.55 3.26
CA ILE A 360 31.57 12.16 3.02
C ILE A 360 30.52 11.59 4.00
N LEU A 361 30.56 10.28 4.25
CA LEU A 361 29.65 9.60 5.17
C LEU A 361 30.04 9.75 6.65
N LEU A 362 31.12 10.50 6.96
CA LEU A 362 31.68 10.65 8.30
C LEU A 362 32.04 9.32 8.99
N ILE A 363 32.22 8.24 8.22
CA ILE A 363 32.64 6.93 8.73
C ILE A 363 34.16 6.94 8.82
N SER A 364 34.66 7.25 10.01
CA SER A 364 36.10 7.31 10.27
C SER A 364 36.71 5.91 10.31
N ARG A 365 37.62 5.64 9.38
CA ARG A 365 38.49 4.45 9.41
C ARG A 365 39.28 4.30 10.72
N ARG A 366 39.43 5.37 11.53
CA ARG A 366 40.27 5.40 12.74
C ARG A 366 39.64 4.63 13.91
N THR A 367 38.31 4.60 14.04
CA THR A 367 37.59 3.84 15.08
C THR A 367 37.55 2.35 14.75
N GLU A 368 37.31 2.00 13.50
CA GLU A 368 37.22 0.60 13.05
C GLU A 368 38.60 -0.06 12.92
N LYS A 369 39.63 0.66 12.46
CA LYS A 369 41.02 0.20 12.58
C LYS A 369 41.41 -0.02 14.04
N ALA A 370 41.00 0.85 14.96
CA ALA A 370 41.31 0.68 16.38
C ALA A 370 40.60 -0.55 16.97
N GLN A 371 39.35 -0.80 16.60
CA GLN A 371 38.56 -1.94 17.08
C GLN A 371 39.05 -3.25 16.45
N TYR A 372 39.26 -3.30 15.12
CA TYR A 372 39.89 -4.41 14.40
C TYR A 372 41.31 -4.66 14.89
N HIS A 373 42.12 -3.62 15.12
CA HIS A 373 43.46 -3.81 15.69
C HIS A 373 43.41 -4.36 17.12
N ARG A 374 42.42 -4.00 17.94
CA ARG A 374 42.23 -4.57 19.29
C ARG A 374 41.82 -6.06 19.24
N THR A 375 40.82 -6.43 18.44
CA THR A 375 40.43 -7.85 18.28
C THR A 375 41.52 -8.67 17.59
N ALA A 376 42.15 -8.13 16.55
CA ALA A 376 43.28 -8.76 15.89
C ALA A 376 44.53 -8.81 16.78
N GLN A 377 44.75 -7.86 17.70
CA GLN A 377 45.79 -7.97 18.73
C GLN A 377 45.48 -9.09 19.72
N HIS A 378 44.23 -9.20 20.20
CA HIS A 378 43.83 -10.26 21.11
C HIS A 378 43.97 -11.65 20.47
N LEU A 379 43.50 -11.82 19.22
CA LEU A 379 43.67 -13.07 18.47
C LEU A 379 45.14 -13.33 18.09
N LYS A 380 45.92 -12.28 17.77
CA LYS A 380 47.38 -12.37 17.56
C LYS A 380 48.09 -12.85 18.81
N GLN A 381 47.72 -12.33 19.98
CA GLN A 381 48.38 -12.64 21.23
C GLN A 381 48.11 -14.10 21.62
N PHE A 382 46.90 -14.60 21.39
CA PHE A 382 46.54 -16.00 21.60
C PHE A 382 47.21 -16.97 20.60
N ASN A 383 47.11 -16.70 19.30
CA ASN A 383 47.68 -17.58 18.26
C ASN A 383 49.21 -17.50 18.18
N ALA A 384 49.81 -16.34 18.42
CA ALA A 384 51.26 -16.20 18.48
C ALA A 384 51.82 -16.80 19.77
N MET A 385 51.16 -16.69 20.93
CA MET A 385 51.61 -17.43 22.13
C MET A 385 51.55 -18.94 21.91
N SER A 386 50.48 -19.46 21.31
CA SER A 386 50.38 -20.89 20.98
C SER A 386 51.47 -21.33 19.99
N ALA A 387 51.61 -20.64 18.86
CA ALA A 387 52.59 -20.99 17.83
C ALA A 387 54.05 -20.78 18.28
N MET A 388 54.32 -19.73 19.07
CA MET A 388 55.66 -19.44 19.60
C MET A 388 56.04 -20.43 20.71
N ASN A 389 55.10 -20.83 21.58
CA ASN A 389 55.34 -21.90 22.56
C ASN A 389 55.57 -23.26 21.88
N ILE A 390 54.87 -23.56 20.78
CA ILE A 390 55.10 -24.78 19.98
C ILE A 390 56.48 -24.72 19.30
N LEU A 391 56.84 -23.58 18.70
CA LEU A 391 58.14 -23.36 18.08
C LEU A 391 59.28 -23.44 19.10
N GLU A 392 59.12 -22.85 20.27
CA GLU A 392 60.09 -22.91 21.37
C GLU A 392 60.27 -24.35 21.85
N ARG A 393 59.18 -25.12 22.03
CA ARG A 393 59.25 -26.55 22.35
C ARG A 393 59.96 -27.36 21.26
N GLN A 394 59.70 -27.10 19.99
CA GLN A 394 60.38 -27.80 18.89
C GLN A 394 61.86 -27.42 18.78
N PHE A 395 62.19 -26.16 19.04
CA PHE A 395 63.57 -25.67 19.02
C PHE A 395 64.36 -26.23 20.22
N GLN A 396 63.78 -26.22 21.42
CA GLN A 396 64.35 -26.82 22.63
C GLN A 396 64.53 -28.33 22.46
N LYS A 397 63.54 -29.04 21.91
CA LYS A 397 63.64 -30.48 21.62
C LYS A 397 64.75 -30.78 20.62
N LYS A 398 64.90 -29.97 19.56
CA LYS A 398 65.98 -30.12 18.57
C LYS A 398 67.35 -29.83 19.16
N ILE A 399 67.48 -28.80 19.99
CA ILE A 399 68.73 -28.49 20.71
C ILE A 399 69.08 -29.64 21.65
N PHE A 400 68.11 -30.16 22.41
CA PHE A 400 68.31 -31.28 23.31
C PHE A 400 68.69 -32.57 22.57
N GLU A 401 68.07 -32.88 21.43
CA GLU A 401 68.46 -33.99 20.55
C GLU A 401 69.91 -33.83 20.04
N ILE A 402 70.33 -32.59 19.73
CA ILE A 402 71.70 -32.27 19.31
C ILE A 402 72.68 -32.42 20.47
N GLU A 403 72.38 -31.86 21.65
CA GLU A 403 73.21 -31.98 22.86
C GLU A 403 73.35 -33.44 23.29
N ALA A 404 72.27 -34.23 23.30
CA ALA A 404 72.31 -35.64 23.60
C ALA A 404 73.14 -36.45 22.58
N SER A 405 73.09 -36.09 21.28
CA SER A 405 73.93 -36.73 20.26
C SER A 405 75.42 -36.41 20.43
N ILE A 406 75.76 -35.17 20.82
CA ILE A 406 77.15 -34.75 21.11
C ILE A 406 77.67 -35.44 22.38
N GLN A 407 76.83 -35.55 23.41
CA GLN A 407 77.23 -36.11 24.71
C GLN A 407 77.39 -37.63 24.68
N ASN A 408 76.60 -38.33 23.86
CA ASN A 408 76.79 -39.77 23.59
C ASN A 408 78.07 -40.06 22.78
N GLN A 409 78.53 -39.13 21.94
CA GLN A 409 79.81 -39.27 21.23
C GLN A 409 81.02 -38.97 22.11
N ILE A 410 80.90 -38.04 23.05
CA ILE A 410 81.96 -37.76 24.03
C ILE A 410 82.18 -38.98 24.94
N HIS A 411 81.15 -39.77 25.23
CA HIS A 411 81.28 -41.02 26.01
C HIS A 411 81.94 -42.18 25.26
N GLN A 412 82.06 -42.14 23.92
CA GLN A 412 82.83 -43.15 23.16
C GLN A 412 84.32 -42.83 23.04
N ASN A 413 84.74 -41.59 23.32
CA ASN A 413 86.13 -41.15 23.22
C ASN A 413 86.70 -40.71 24.58
N GLU A 414 86.77 -41.62 25.55
CA GLU A 414 87.66 -41.46 26.71
C GLU A 414 89.04 -42.06 26.43
N PHE A 415 89.89 -41.31 25.72
CA PHE A 415 91.35 -41.41 25.89
C PHE A 415 92.02 -40.12 25.41
N PHE A 416 92.15 -39.14 26.31
CA PHE A 416 93.28 -38.21 26.51
C PHE A 416 92.83 -36.88 27.14
N LYS A 417 93.42 -36.56 28.30
CA LYS A 417 93.22 -35.36 29.11
C LYS A 417 93.91 -34.12 28.49
N PHE A 418 93.08 -33.13 28.13
CA PHE A 418 93.17 -31.65 28.14
C PHE A 418 94.52 -30.87 28.12
N PRO A 419 94.50 -29.62 27.58
CA PRO A 419 94.21 -28.49 28.45
C PRO A 419 93.00 -27.63 28.01
N ILE A 420 92.33 -27.08 29.02
CA ILE A 420 91.07 -26.32 28.96
C ILE A 420 91.32 -24.91 28.42
N ILE A 421 90.79 -24.60 27.23
CA ILE A 421 90.57 -23.20 26.81
C ILE A 421 89.20 -22.79 27.35
N LYS A 422 89.17 -21.81 28.27
CA LYS A 422 87.93 -21.16 28.74
C LYS A 422 87.22 -20.47 27.57
N ILE A 423 86.24 -21.12 26.96
CA ILE A 423 85.30 -20.46 26.05
C ILE A 423 84.34 -19.63 26.92
N ARG A 424 84.55 -18.31 26.89
CA ARG A 424 83.66 -17.32 27.50
C ARG A 424 82.28 -17.44 26.83
N LYS A 425 81.24 -17.73 27.62
CA LYS A 425 79.83 -17.76 27.16
C LYS A 425 79.54 -16.52 26.29
N PRO A 426 79.13 -16.64 25.01
CA PRO A 426 78.64 -15.48 24.30
C PRO A 426 77.29 -15.12 24.93
N SER A 427 77.18 -13.89 25.45
CA SER A 427 75.92 -13.42 26.02
C SER A 427 74.82 -13.46 24.95
N MET A 428 73.64 -13.94 25.34
CA MET A 428 72.42 -14.03 24.53
C MET A 428 72.05 -12.70 23.82
N LYS A 429 72.56 -11.56 24.31
CA LYS A 429 72.41 -10.23 23.71
C LYS A 429 73.16 -10.09 22.37
N LEU A 430 74.32 -10.74 22.21
CA LEU A 430 75.15 -10.59 21.01
C LEU A 430 74.56 -11.33 19.80
N VAL A 431 74.00 -12.52 20.03
CA VAL A 431 73.30 -13.32 19.00
C VAL A 431 72.00 -12.63 18.57
N LYS A 432 71.22 -12.12 19.54
CA LYS A 432 70.00 -11.33 19.28
C LYS A 432 70.30 -10.07 18.45
N ASN A 433 71.41 -9.39 18.69
CA ASN A 433 71.84 -8.21 17.94
C ASN A 433 72.46 -8.55 16.57
N ARG A 434 72.97 -9.77 16.36
CA ARG A 434 73.53 -10.22 15.07
C ARG A 434 72.43 -10.67 14.11
N VAL A 435 71.42 -11.39 14.63
CA VAL A 435 70.21 -11.74 13.87
C VAL A 435 69.42 -10.47 13.50
N ARG A 436 69.33 -9.49 14.41
CA ARG A 436 68.70 -8.19 14.12
C ARG A 436 69.43 -7.36 13.05
N ARG A 437 70.76 -7.47 12.95
CA ARG A 437 71.58 -6.79 11.92
C ARG A 437 71.52 -7.45 10.54
N LEU A 438 71.39 -8.77 10.49
CA LEU A 438 71.22 -9.51 9.23
C LEU A 438 69.84 -9.29 8.61
N LEU A 439 68.83 -9.01 9.44
CA LEU A 439 67.47 -8.66 9.00
C LEU A 439 67.33 -7.22 8.45
N SER A 440 68.39 -6.40 8.49
CA SER A 440 68.34 -4.98 8.09
C SER A 440 69.16 -4.61 6.85
N SER A 441 69.81 -5.56 6.18
CA SER A 441 70.61 -5.28 4.97
C SER A 441 70.05 -6.03 3.77
N ASP A 442 69.28 -5.33 2.95
CA ASP A 442 69.08 -5.68 1.54
C ASP A 442 69.49 -4.47 0.69
N LEU A 443 70.05 -4.76 -0.48
CA LEU A 443 70.55 -3.88 -1.56
C LEU A 443 72.02 -3.46 -1.42
N THR A 444 72.94 -4.18 -2.08
CA THR A 444 73.48 -3.81 -3.40
C THR A 444 74.61 -4.75 -3.86
N ASP A 445 74.52 -5.11 -5.14
CA ASP A 445 75.60 -5.25 -6.14
C ASP A 445 76.29 -6.59 -6.47
N ASP A 446 76.52 -6.69 -7.79
CA ASP A 446 77.04 -7.77 -8.63
C ASP A 446 78.51 -8.19 -8.37
N LYS A 447 78.82 -9.48 -8.61
CA LYS A 447 79.81 -9.98 -9.62
C LYS A 447 80.22 -11.46 -9.40
N LYS A 448 80.28 -12.20 -10.53
CA LYS A 448 80.94 -13.53 -10.76
C LYS A 448 82.47 -13.35 -10.97
N PRO A 449 83.27 -14.41 -11.31
CA PRO A 449 83.55 -15.71 -10.64
C PRO A 449 85.08 -16.00 -10.54
N GLN A 450 85.55 -16.99 -9.76
CA GLN A 450 86.85 -17.66 -10.03
C GLN A 450 87.04 -19.01 -9.28
N GLN A 451 87.91 -19.84 -9.86
CA GLN A 451 88.09 -21.31 -9.82
C GLN A 451 88.81 -21.91 -8.57
N PRO A 452 88.86 -23.25 -8.43
CA PRO A 452 89.19 -23.96 -7.19
C PRO A 452 90.68 -24.31 -7.06
N ASP A 453 91.18 -24.40 -5.82
CA ASP A 453 92.43 -25.09 -5.51
C ASP A 453 92.28 -25.92 -4.21
N GLU A 454 92.86 -27.13 -4.25
CA GLU A 454 92.70 -28.25 -3.33
C GLU A 454 93.61 -28.20 -2.08
N ASN A 455 93.20 -29.02 -1.09
CA ASN A 455 93.97 -29.67 0.01
C ASN A 455 93.94 -29.08 1.44
N LYS A 456 93.06 -29.67 2.29
CA LYS A 456 93.38 -30.15 3.66
C LYS A 456 92.25 -31.05 4.24
N PRO A 457 92.54 -31.94 5.21
CA PRO A 457 91.89 -33.25 5.38
C PRO A 457 90.55 -33.24 6.14
N GLU A 458 89.84 -34.37 5.95
CA GLU A 458 88.52 -34.76 6.44
C GLU A 458 88.35 -34.71 7.97
N ILE A 459 87.60 -33.72 8.49
CA ILE A 459 86.88 -33.76 9.79
C ILE A 459 85.45 -33.18 9.63
N ILE A 460 84.85 -33.30 8.44
CA ILE A 460 83.70 -32.43 8.06
C ILE A 460 82.33 -33.13 8.09
N THR A 461 82.23 -34.44 8.30
CA THR A 461 80.95 -35.16 8.10
C THR A 461 79.90 -34.98 9.21
N GLU A 462 80.30 -34.62 10.44
CA GLU A 462 79.37 -34.52 11.57
C GLU A 462 78.89 -33.10 11.87
N TYR A 463 79.79 -32.12 11.77
CA TYR A 463 79.45 -30.71 11.93
C TYR A 463 78.49 -30.25 10.83
N ASP A 464 78.60 -30.83 9.64
CA ASP A 464 77.68 -30.57 8.53
C ASP A 464 76.27 -31.12 8.79
N SER A 465 76.12 -32.29 9.41
CA SER A 465 74.82 -32.86 9.80
C SER A 465 74.07 -32.00 10.81
N VAL A 466 74.77 -31.50 11.84
CA VAL A 466 74.19 -30.58 12.85
C VAL A 466 73.86 -29.22 12.22
N ARG A 467 74.75 -28.69 11.38
CA ARG A 467 74.53 -27.45 10.63
C ARG A 467 73.36 -27.54 9.67
N GLU A 468 73.13 -28.71 9.08
CA GLU A 468 72.01 -28.97 8.18
C GLU A 468 70.68 -29.06 8.94
N LYS A 469 70.65 -29.69 10.12
CA LYS A 469 69.49 -29.68 11.03
C LYS A 469 69.14 -28.25 11.48
N LEU A 470 70.13 -27.43 11.80
CA LEU A 470 69.93 -26.02 12.19
C LEU A 470 69.41 -25.17 11.03
N ARG A 471 69.97 -25.32 9.83
CA ARG A 471 69.47 -24.68 8.60
C ARG A 471 68.06 -25.12 8.23
N LYS A 472 67.67 -26.36 8.54
CA LYS A 472 66.29 -26.86 8.35
C LYS A 472 65.32 -26.20 9.33
N ALA A 473 65.73 -26.02 10.60
CA ALA A 473 64.94 -25.29 11.59
C ALA A 473 64.78 -23.80 11.23
N GLU A 474 65.84 -23.15 10.76
CA GLU A 474 65.81 -21.77 10.27
C GLU A 474 64.87 -21.61 9.06
N ARG A 475 64.95 -22.52 8.08
CA ARG A 475 64.03 -22.55 6.93
C ARG A 475 62.58 -22.73 7.36
N ASN A 476 62.30 -23.59 8.34
CA ASN A 476 60.95 -23.78 8.88
C ASN A 476 60.42 -22.51 9.58
N ILE A 477 61.25 -21.84 10.37
CA ILE A 477 60.88 -20.57 11.03
C ILE A 477 60.62 -19.49 9.98
N HIS A 478 61.49 -19.37 8.98
CA HIS A 478 61.32 -18.41 7.89
C HIS A 478 60.04 -18.70 7.08
N PHE A 479 59.74 -19.99 6.84
CA PHE A 479 58.50 -20.40 6.18
C PHE A 479 57.26 -20.06 7.00
N ILE A 480 57.27 -20.29 8.31
CA ILE A 480 56.17 -19.95 9.22
C ILE A 480 55.99 -18.42 9.27
N ALA A 481 57.08 -17.66 9.43
CA ALA A 481 57.05 -16.21 9.41
C ALA A 481 56.48 -15.67 8.09
N ARG A 482 56.90 -16.24 6.94
CA ARG A 482 56.36 -15.88 5.62
C ARG A 482 54.89 -16.26 5.46
N THR A 483 54.47 -17.41 6.00
CA THR A 483 53.08 -17.85 5.96
C THR A 483 52.19 -16.93 6.80
N LEU A 484 52.64 -16.55 8.00
CA LEU A 484 51.93 -15.63 8.88
C LEU A 484 51.83 -14.22 8.29
N THR A 485 52.87 -13.72 7.62
CA THR A 485 52.81 -12.41 6.95
C THR A 485 51.87 -12.42 5.75
N VAL A 486 51.87 -13.49 4.96
CA VAL A 486 50.91 -13.67 3.86
C VAL A 486 49.48 -13.77 4.39
N GLN A 487 49.23 -14.56 5.45
CA GLN A 487 47.91 -14.64 6.09
C GLN A 487 47.45 -13.28 6.63
N ARG A 488 48.35 -12.51 7.24
CA ARG A 488 48.04 -11.16 7.74
C ARG A 488 47.62 -10.22 6.61
N LYS A 489 48.34 -10.23 5.50
CA LYS A 489 48.00 -9.41 4.32
C LYS A 489 46.63 -9.79 3.75
N ARG A 490 46.31 -11.09 3.71
CA ARG A 490 44.99 -11.58 3.30
C ARG A 490 43.86 -11.09 4.21
N GLN A 491 44.07 -11.14 5.53
CA GLN A 491 43.09 -10.62 6.51
C GLN A 491 42.89 -9.11 6.38
N GLU A 492 43.96 -8.36 6.11
CA GLU A 492 43.87 -6.91 5.86
C GLU A 492 43.09 -6.59 4.57
N ASP A 493 43.32 -7.34 3.48
CA ASP A 493 42.57 -7.18 2.24
C ASP A 493 41.09 -7.57 2.38
N GLU A 494 40.78 -8.64 3.14
CA GLU A 494 39.40 -9.02 3.48
C GLU A 494 38.69 -7.92 4.29
N ALA A 495 39.37 -7.35 5.30
CA ALA A 495 38.82 -6.26 6.10
C ALA A 495 38.55 -5.00 5.24
N ASP A 496 39.43 -4.68 4.29
CA ASP A 496 39.20 -3.56 3.35
C ASP A 496 37.95 -3.81 2.47
N TRP A 497 37.70 -5.04 2.00
CA TRP A 497 36.48 -5.38 1.24
C TRP A 497 35.21 -5.31 2.10
N LYS A 498 35.26 -5.79 3.35
CA LYS A 498 34.14 -5.66 4.30
C LYS A 498 33.80 -4.20 4.56
N PHE A 499 34.81 -3.35 4.75
CA PHE A 499 34.60 -1.92 4.93
C PHE A 499 33.95 -1.26 3.71
N VAL A 500 34.40 -1.61 2.50
CA VAL A 500 33.80 -1.13 1.25
C VAL A 500 32.35 -1.56 1.13
N SER A 501 32.02 -2.82 1.46
CA SER A 501 30.64 -3.30 1.45
C SER A 501 29.75 -2.52 2.42
N LEU A 502 30.25 -2.16 3.61
CA LEU A 502 29.54 -1.34 4.59
C LEU A 502 29.30 0.08 4.08
N ILE A 503 30.30 0.70 3.43
CA ILE A 503 30.14 2.03 2.81
C ILE A 503 29.05 1.99 1.73
N ILE A 504 29.08 0.98 0.85
CA ILE A 504 28.07 0.83 -0.21
C ILE A 504 26.68 0.68 0.41
N ASP A 505 26.53 -0.17 1.42
CA ASP A 505 25.25 -0.40 2.12
C ASP A 505 24.69 0.90 2.73
N ARG A 506 25.54 1.77 3.31
CA ARG A 506 25.13 3.07 3.87
C ARG A 506 24.76 4.10 2.80
N ILE A 507 25.44 4.10 1.65
CA ILE A 507 25.06 4.95 0.52
C ILE A 507 23.71 4.53 -0.03
N LEU A 508 23.50 3.22 -0.19
CA LEU A 508 22.23 2.66 -0.62
C LEU A 508 21.12 3.02 0.38
N LEU A 509 21.36 2.91 1.69
CA LEU A 509 20.41 3.35 2.71
C LEU A 509 19.97 4.82 2.51
N ILE A 510 20.92 5.74 2.30
CA ILE A 510 20.61 7.17 2.11
C ILE A 510 19.82 7.37 0.80
N LEU A 511 20.23 6.73 -0.30
CA LEU A 511 19.57 6.85 -1.58
C LEU A 511 18.14 6.27 -1.54
N PHE A 512 17.98 5.07 -0.98
CA PHE A 512 16.68 4.41 -0.83
C PHE A 512 15.78 5.17 0.14
N SER A 513 16.28 5.65 1.29
CA SER A 513 15.47 6.46 2.21
C SER A 513 14.98 7.75 1.58
N LEU A 514 15.84 8.51 0.89
CA LEU A 514 15.44 9.73 0.19
C LEU A 514 14.39 9.44 -0.89
N THR A 515 14.60 8.42 -1.73
CA THR A 515 13.66 8.06 -2.79
C THR A 515 12.33 7.51 -2.24
N THR A 516 12.35 6.72 -1.18
CA THR A 516 11.12 6.22 -0.54
C THR A 516 10.34 7.34 0.13
N ILE A 517 11.00 8.24 0.87
CA ILE A 517 10.33 9.38 1.53
C ILE A 517 9.76 10.34 0.49
N THR A 518 10.55 10.75 -0.51
CA THR A 518 10.11 11.68 -1.56
C THR A 518 9.01 11.07 -2.43
N GLY A 519 9.14 9.79 -2.83
CA GLY A 519 8.12 9.08 -3.59
C GLY A 519 6.81 8.92 -2.82
N THR A 520 6.88 8.57 -1.53
CA THR A 520 5.69 8.46 -0.67
C THR A 520 5.00 9.83 -0.53
N LEU A 521 5.77 10.88 -0.23
CA LEU A 521 5.23 12.23 -0.08
C LEU A 521 4.61 12.75 -1.37
N TYR A 522 5.28 12.55 -2.52
CA TYR A 522 4.79 12.96 -3.83
C TYR A 522 3.44 12.31 -4.17
N ILE A 523 3.34 10.99 -3.96
CA ILE A 523 2.12 10.25 -4.26
C ILE A 523 0.98 10.68 -3.33
N PHE A 524 1.17 10.77 -2.02
CA PHE A 524 0.07 11.19 -1.13
C PHE A 524 -0.35 12.65 -1.33
N ILE A 525 0.57 13.58 -1.59
CA ILE A 525 0.24 14.99 -1.88
C ILE A 525 -0.48 15.15 -3.22
N SER A 526 -0.26 14.23 -4.17
CA SER A 526 -0.97 14.29 -5.45
C SER A 526 -2.49 14.22 -5.27
N SER A 527 -2.98 13.50 -4.24
CA SER A 527 -4.40 13.46 -3.89
C SER A 527 -4.93 14.84 -3.48
N PRO A 528 -5.97 15.36 -4.15
CA PRO A 528 -6.56 16.66 -3.81
C PRO A 528 -7.19 16.65 -2.41
N ASP A 529 -7.81 15.55 -2.01
CA ASP A 529 -8.42 15.40 -0.68
C ASP A 529 -7.38 15.46 0.45
N VAL A 530 -6.25 14.76 0.27
CA VAL A 530 -5.13 14.81 1.22
C VAL A 530 -4.52 16.21 1.26
N ARG A 531 -4.33 16.82 0.09
CA ARG A 531 -3.80 18.19 -0.03
C ARG A 531 -4.70 19.22 0.64
N ASN A 532 -6.02 19.09 0.47
CA ASN A 532 -7.00 19.97 1.09
C ASN A 532 -7.04 19.76 2.61
N ALA A 533 -6.94 18.52 3.09
CA ALA A 533 -6.83 18.23 4.52
C ALA A 533 -5.55 18.85 5.12
N ILE A 534 -4.40 18.72 4.45
CA ILE A 534 -3.14 19.35 4.89
C ILE A 534 -3.25 20.87 4.88
N LYS A 535 -3.83 21.47 3.83
CA LYS A 535 -4.09 22.92 3.80
C LYS A 535 -4.99 23.36 4.93
N HIS A 536 -6.03 22.59 5.25
CA HIS A 536 -6.91 22.87 6.37
C HIS A 536 -6.16 22.81 7.71
N LEU A 537 -5.31 21.80 7.92
CA LEU A 537 -4.46 21.68 9.12
C LEU A 537 -3.49 22.86 9.25
N LEU A 538 -2.79 23.21 8.18
CA LEU A 538 -1.86 24.34 8.15
C LEU A 538 -2.58 25.69 8.40
N THR A 539 -3.80 25.84 7.91
CA THR A 539 -4.60 27.06 8.17
C THR A 539 -5.22 27.09 9.57
N THR A 540 -5.55 25.94 10.16
CA THR A 540 -5.94 25.88 11.58
C THR A 540 -4.76 26.17 12.52
N ASP A 541 -3.55 25.73 12.17
CA ASP A 541 -2.34 26.08 12.94
C ASP A 541 -2.04 27.58 12.89
N THR A 542 -2.27 28.25 11.75
CA THR A 542 -2.15 29.72 11.71
C THR A 542 -3.18 30.45 12.59
N LYS A 543 -4.37 29.87 12.80
CA LYS A 543 -5.36 30.42 13.75
C LYS A 543 -4.98 30.17 15.21
N PHE A 544 -4.32 29.05 15.52
CA PHE A 544 -3.79 28.80 16.87
C PHE A 544 -2.61 29.73 17.21
N VAL A 545 -1.71 30.00 16.26
CA VAL A 545 -0.60 30.97 16.46
C VAL A 545 -1.11 32.41 16.65
N GLN A 546 -2.26 32.77 16.06
CA GLN A 546 -2.91 34.07 16.31
C GLN A 546 -3.66 34.14 17.65
N LEU A 547 -4.04 33.00 18.26
CA LEU A 547 -4.69 32.98 19.57
C LEU A 547 -3.66 33.06 20.71
N ASP A 548 -2.49 32.43 20.54
CA ASP A 548 -1.38 32.48 21.50
C ASP A 548 -0.61 33.82 21.51
N THR A 549 -0.94 34.74 20.59
CA THR A 549 -0.40 36.11 20.56
C THR A 549 -1.39 37.16 21.10
N LEU A 550 -2.57 36.72 21.55
CA LEU A 550 -3.60 37.56 22.18
C LEU A 550 -3.92 37.18 23.64
N LEU A 551 -3.12 36.28 24.23
CA LEU A 551 -2.99 36.03 25.67
C LEU A 551 -1.59 36.43 26.12
#